data_AF-A0A2D6Y404-F1
#
_entry.id   AF-A0A2D6Y404-F1
#
_cell.length_a   1.000
_cell.length_b   1.000
_cell.length_c   1.000
_cell.angle_alpha   90.00
_cell.angle_beta   90.00
_cell.angle_gamma   90.00
#
_symmetry.space_group_name_H-M   'P 1'
#
loop_
_entity.id
_entity.type
_entity.pdbx_description
1 polymer ?
#
loop_
_entity_poly.entity_id
_entity_poly.type
_entity_poly.pdbx_seq_one_letter_code
_entity_poly.pdbx_strand_id
1 'polypeptide(L)'
;MALQQRLKPALPLVPLLPGLALLPVLVVVLRDLHGGGWAVLGEALRSIVQPSLDPVLIASLLEGAQVTLLTALLAWCASCIAGTFIGIVCSDTFWSLLGAPTRIARVIRVPLALLRSIHELIWGLLLLQLLGLSFWVAGLAIAIPYSAYMARLVRDLIDTRPSPPWRALISSGAPAISAVLTAITPSMAPELVQQMGQRLDCALRSAVMLGVFGLGGLGTDLMLSLQSLRFREVSSGLWLLAGLMVIVETGTRQMRQRLGALPGLLIAGLPISVVWAKELSLDLSWPHWNPLPISPTLSSVLEAMTQANWAELIGATLVITAWASAIAIAGPPLLLLIWPSRLGRHAQRFTWRLCRICPVPLTALLMLLLVKPSLAVAAAALGLHHAGVTGRILLDAVDQRHNVSSSGHLVAGGSQRTAMLYGPLAQLSRNYLAVGAQRSEVILRDTAVVGLVGGAGLGWELMEALSSFYWDLVIALLITYAVITMAGELLTDHWQRAWACQADGSTG
;
A
#
# COMPACT_ATOMS: atom_id res chain seq x y z
N MET A 1 -39.29 32.25 -2.29
CA MET A 1 -39.00 30.86 -1.90
C MET A 1 -37.98 30.23 -2.86
N ALA A 2 -36.83 30.88 -3.09
CA ALA A 2 -35.92 30.57 -4.22
C ALA A 2 -34.41 30.77 -3.93
N LEU A 3 -33.96 30.87 -2.67
CA LEU A 3 -32.56 31.22 -2.36
C LEU A 3 -31.97 30.42 -1.19
N GLN A 4 -32.16 29.10 -1.21
CA GLN A 4 -31.35 28.17 -0.41
C GLN A 4 -30.90 26.95 -1.23
N GLN A 5 -30.59 27.14 -2.51
CA GLN A 5 -29.65 26.22 -3.17
C GLN A 5 -28.27 26.49 -2.54
N ARG A 6 -27.96 25.75 -1.46
CA ARG A 6 -26.58 25.65 -0.96
C ARG A 6 -25.70 25.37 -2.17
N LEU A 7 -24.77 26.28 -2.46
CA LEU A 7 -23.73 26.11 -3.47
C LEU A 7 -22.98 24.82 -3.17
N LYS A 8 -23.44 23.70 -3.73
CA LYS A 8 -22.67 22.46 -3.71
C LYS A 8 -21.44 22.77 -4.57
N PRO A 9 -20.21 22.64 -4.04
CA PRO A 9 -19.02 22.88 -4.84
C PRO A 9 -19.13 22.06 -6.12
N ALA A 10 -18.79 22.67 -7.26
CA ALA A 10 -18.79 21.95 -8.52
C ALA A 10 -17.97 20.67 -8.32
N LEU A 11 -18.56 19.51 -8.66
CA LEU A 11 -17.97 18.18 -8.50
C LEU A 11 -16.47 18.10 -8.86
N PRO A 12 -15.94 18.76 -9.93
CA PRO A 12 -14.51 18.73 -10.25
C PRO A 12 -13.60 19.50 -9.29
N LEU A 13 -14.11 20.42 -8.48
CA LEU A 13 -13.30 21.19 -7.53
C LEU A 13 -13.00 20.40 -6.25
N VAL A 14 -13.83 19.41 -5.91
CA VAL A 14 -13.67 18.63 -4.67
C VAL A 14 -12.32 17.86 -4.63
N PRO A 15 -11.85 17.21 -5.71
CA PRO A 15 -10.50 16.63 -5.75
C PRO A 15 -9.35 17.64 -5.63
N LEU A 16 -9.59 18.92 -5.90
CA LEU A 16 -8.57 19.98 -5.86
C LEU A 16 -8.50 20.67 -4.50
N LEU A 17 -9.57 20.62 -3.69
CA LEU A 17 -9.61 21.23 -2.35
C LEU A 17 -8.46 20.79 -1.42
N PRO A 18 -8.08 19.49 -1.37
CA PRO A 18 -6.92 19.08 -0.58
C PRO A 18 -5.62 19.78 -1.03
N GLY A 19 -5.56 20.28 -2.26
CA GLY A 19 -4.42 21.02 -2.81
C GLY A 19 -4.08 22.30 -2.05
N LEU A 20 -4.99 22.85 -1.23
CA LEU A 20 -4.66 23.95 -0.32
C LEU A 20 -3.59 23.55 0.71
N ALA A 21 -3.53 22.27 1.09
CA ALA A 21 -2.50 21.75 1.99
C ALA A 21 -1.12 21.57 1.31
N LEU A 22 -1.03 21.66 -0.02
CA LEU A 22 0.27 21.64 -0.72
C LEU A 22 1.11 22.88 -0.42
N LEU A 23 0.48 24.04 -0.25
CA LEU A 23 1.17 25.30 -0.01
C LEU A 23 2.00 25.29 1.28
N PRO A 24 1.45 24.96 2.47
CA PRO A 24 2.26 24.93 3.69
C PRO A 24 3.40 23.90 3.62
N VAL A 25 3.14 22.72 3.04
CA VAL A 25 4.18 21.69 2.86
C VAL A 25 5.30 22.19 1.96
N LEU A 26 4.96 22.75 0.79
CA LEU A 26 5.93 23.27 -0.17
C LEU A 26 6.75 24.43 0.44
N VAL A 27 6.11 25.34 1.16
CA VAL A 27 6.78 26.46 1.83
C VAL A 27 7.79 25.95 2.85
N VAL A 28 7.42 24.97 3.69
CA VAL A 28 8.34 24.39 4.69
C VAL A 28 9.50 23.66 4.00
N VAL A 29 9.20 22.81 3.01
CA VAL A 29 10.21 22.04 2.27
C VAL A 29 11.21 22.95 1.56
N LEU A 30 10.77 24.05 0.95
CA LEU A 30 11.65 25.01 0.27
C LEU A 30 12.44 25.87 1.27
N ARG A 31 11.83 26.28 2.38
CA ARG A 31 12.49 27.10 3.41
C ARG A 31 13.59 26.31 4.13
N ASP A 32 13.33 25.04 4.41
CA ASP A 32 14.21 24.20 5.23
C ASP A 32 15.22 23.40 4.38
N LEU A 33 15.34 23.74 3.10
CA LEU A 33 16.29 23.16 2.17
C LEU A 33 17.69 23.71 2.47
N HIS A 34 18.65 22.81 2.73
CA HIS A 34 20.01 23.22 3.10
C HIS A 34 20.81 23.67 1.87
N GLY A 35 21.85 24.50 2.08
CA GLY A 35 22.69 25.02 0.99
C GLY A 35 23.32 23.94 0.09
N GLY A 36 23.65 22.77 0.65
CA GLY A 36 24.16 21.62 -0.11
C GLY A 36 23.08 20.75 -0.78
N GLY A 37 21.81 20.91 -0.39
CA GLY A 37 20.70 20.08 -0.87
C GLY A 37 20.50 20.19 -2.39
N TRP A 38 20.65 21.38 -2.96
CA TRP A 38 20.54 21.55 -4.42
C TRP A 38 21.63 20.79 -5.20
N ALA A 39 22.85 20.72 -4.66
CA ALA A 39 23.94 19.98 -5.28
C ALA A 39 23.65 18.47 -5.24
N VAL A 40 23.21 17.97 -4.09
CA VAL A 40 22.80 16.56 -3.89
C VAL A 40 21.63 16.20 -4.81
N LEU A 41 20.60 17.06 -4.91
CA LEU A 41 19.49 16.85 -5.82
C LEU A 41 19.97 16.82 -7.27
N GLY A 42 20.86 17.73 -7.66
CA GLY A 42 21.44 17.78 -8.99
C GLY A 42 22.23 16.51 -9.33
N GLU A 43 23.00 16.00 -8.38
CA GLU A 43 23.74 14.74 -8.52
C GLU A 43 22.81 13.53 -8.63
N ALA A 44 21.81 13.44 -7.76
CA ALA A 44 20.80 12.38 -7.80
C ALA A 44 19.99 12.40 -9.11
N LEU A 45 19.64 13.58 -9.63
CA LEU A 45 18.93 13.69 -10.92
C LEU A 45 19.82 13.31 -12.11
N ARG A 46 21.11 13.66 -12.08
CA ARG A 46 22.07 13.26 -13.11
C ARG A 46 22.33 11.76 -13.08
N SER A 47 22.38 11.15 -11.90
CA SER A 47 22.63 9.72 -11.75
C SER A 47 21.52 8.86 -12.37
N ILE A 48 20.26 9.31 -12.32
CA ILE A 48 19.13 8.64 -13.00
C ILE A 48 19.39 8.45 -14.50
N VAL A 49 20.10 9.38 -15.14
CA VAL A 49 20.43 9.33 -16.58
C VAL A 49 21.72 8.53 -16.83
N GLN A 50 22.64 8.47 -15.86
CA GLN A 50 23.95 7.82 -15.98
C GLN A 50 24.15 6.74 -14.90
N PRO A 51 23.39 5.64 -14.95
CA PRO A 51 23.53 4.55 -13.98
C PRO A 51 24.94 3.93 -14.05
N SER A 52 25.37 3.35 -12.95
CA SER A 52 26.60 2.54 -12.93
C SER A 52 26.34 1.19 -13.58
N LEU A 53 27.18 0.80 -14.54
CA LEU A 53 27.10 -0.49 -15.24
C LEU A 53 28.27 -1.41 -14.89
N ASP A 54 28.83 -1.24 -13.70
CA ASP A 54 29.89 -2.13 -13.21
C ASP A 54 29.36 -3.57 -13.11
N PRO A 55 29.99 -4.56 -13.77
CA PRO A 55 29.54 -5.95 -13.74
C PRO A 55 29.45 -6.54 -12.33
N VAL A 56 30.32 -6.13 -11.41
CA VAL A 56 30.29 -6.63 -10.02
C VAL A 56 29.05 -6.13 -9.30
N LEU A 57 28.73 -4.84 -9.46
CA LEU A 57 27.53 -4.23 -8.92
C LEU A 57 26.27 -4.89 -9.51
N ILE A 58 26.22 -5.10 -10.82
CA ILE A 58 25.05 -5.71 -11.48
C ILE A 58 24.82 -7.13 -10.96
N ALA A 59 25.88 -7.93 -10.79
CA ALA A 59 25.77 -9.28 -10.23
C ALA A 59 25.18 -9.26 -8.81
N SER A 60 25.69 -8.37 -7.95
CA SER A 60 25.16 -8.18 -6.59
C SER A 60 23.69 -7.73 -6.60
N LEU A 61 23.34 -6.74 -7.43
CA LEU A 61 21.95 -6.26 -7.55
C LEU A 61 21.01 -7.34 -8.09
N LEU A 62 21.48 -8.21 -8.99
CA LEU A 62 20.70 -9.34 -9.51
C LEU A 62 20.47 -10.40 -8.45
N GLU A 63 21.48 -10.71 -7.63
CA GLU A 63 21.32 -11.59 -6.48
C GLU A 63 20.30 -11.02 -5.49
N GLY A 64 20.44 -9.73 -5.13
CA GLY A 64 19.47 -9.01 -4.31
C GLY A 64 18.06 -9.02 -4.91
N ALA A 65 17.93 -8.86 -6.22
CA ALA A 65 16.65 -8.95 -6.94
C ALA A 65 16.02 -10.35 -6.82
N GLN A 66 16.83 -11.41 -6.92
CA GLN A 66 16.37 -12.79 -6.77
C GLN A 66 15.87 -13.05 -5.36
N VAL A 67 16.62 -12.68 -4.32
CA VAL A 67 16.16 -12.79 -2.92
C VAL A 67 14.84 -12.05 -2.71
N THR A 68 14.71 -10.84 -3.28
CA THR A 68 13.50 -10.02 -3.17
C THR A 68 12.30 -10.66 -3.85
N LEU A 69 12.49 -11.18 -5.07
CA LEU A 69 11.43 -11.83 -5.82
C LEU A 69 11.01 -13.15 -5.15
N LEU A 70 11.98 -13.91 -4.67
CA LEU A 70 11.78 -15.16 -3.95
C LEU A 70 10.97 -14.94 -2.65
N THR A 71 11.40 -14.01 -1.79
CA THR A 71 10.68 -13.67 -0.55
C THR A 71 9.26 -13.22 -0.83
N ALA A 72 9.06 -12.37 -1.85
CA ALA A 72 7.75 -11.91 -2.27
C ALA A 72 6.85 -13.05 -2.77
N LEU A 73 7.37 -13.96 -3.61
CA LEU A 73 6.63 -15.11 -4.12
C LEU A 73 6.23 -16.08 -3.01
N LEU A 74 7.16 -16.40 -2.10
CA LEU A 74 6.91 -17.27 -0.97
C LEU A 74 5.83 -16.70 -0.06
N ALA A 75 5.97 -15.42 0.35
CA ALA A 75 5.00 -14.74 1.20
C ALA A 75 3.63 -14.62 0.52
N TRP A 76 3.60 -14.32 -0.79
CA TRP A 76 2.38 -14.26 -1.58
C TRP A 76 1.67 -15.61 -1.65
N CYS A 77 2.38 -16.70 -1.93
CA CYS A 77 1.80 -18.04 -1.96
C CYS A 77 1.22 -18.41 -0.59
N ALA A 78 2.03 -18.26 0.47
CA ALA A 78 1.63 -18.60 1.83
C ALA A 78 0.39 -17.79 2.28
N SER A 79 0.39 -16.47 2.06
CA SER A 79 -0.73 -15.61 2.44
C SER A 79 -2.00 -15.84 1.62
N CYS A 80 -1.90 -16.14 0.32
CA CYS A 80 -3.07 -16.45 -0.50
C CYS A 80 -3.72 -17.77 -0.06
N ILE A 81 -2.92 -18.81 0.21
CA ILE A 81 -3.41 -20.12 0.65
C ILE A 81 -4.04 -19.99 2.06
N ALA A 82 -3.28 -19.47 3.02
CA ALA A 82 -3.75 -19.29 4.40
C ALA A 82 -4.97 -18.37 4.47
N GLY A 83 -4.92 -17.24 3.76
CA GLY A 83 -6.01 -16.27 3.75
C GLY A 83 -7.29 -16.79 3.10
N THR A 84 -7.19 -17.61 2.05
CA THR A 84 -8.39 -18.23 1.45
C THR A 84 -9.06 -19.20 2.43
N PHE A 85 -8.27 -20.02 3.11
CA PHE A 85 -8.78 -20.94 4.14
C PHE A 85 -9.41 -20.19 5.31
N ILE A 86 -8.69 -19.23 5.89
CA ILE A 86 -9.17 -18.43 7.03
C ILE A 86 -10.40 -17.60 6.62
N GLY A 87 -10.45 -17.10 5.38
CA GLY A 87 -11.57 -16.32 4.87
C GLY A 87 -12.88 -17.10 4.77
N ILE A 88 -12.81 -18.37 4.33
CA ILE A 88 -13.97 -19.28 4.35
C ILE A 88 -14.45 -19.49 5.78
N VAL A 89 -13.53 -19.75 6.72
CA VAL A 89 -13.86 -19.91 8.15
C VAL A 89 -14.41 -18.60 8.76
N CYS A 90 -14.04 -17.43 8.24
CA CYS A 90 -14.55 -16.15 8.72
C CYS A 90 -15.92 -15.76 8.17
N SER A 91 -16.49 -16.51 7.22
CA SER A 91 -17.79 -16.21 6.59
C SER A 91 -18.96 -16.58 7.51
N ASP A 92 -19.94 -15.67 7.64
CA ASP A 92 -21.17 -15.96 8.38
C ASP A 92 -21.97 -17.07 7.67
N THR A 93 -21.95 -17.06 6.33
CA THR A 93 -22.58 -18.08 5.49
C THR A 93 -22.02 -19.46 5.80
N PHE A 94 -20.69 -19.61 5.93
CA PHE A 94 -20.05 -20.89 6.24
C PHE A 94 -20.56 -21.53 7.55
N TRP A 95 -20.62 -20.75 8.64
CA TRP A 95 -21.12 -21.27 9.93
C TRP A 95 -22.61 -21.55 9.93
N SER A 96 -23.40 -20.74 9.20
CA SER A 96 -24.84 -20.98 9.06
C SER A 96 -25.17 -22.32 8.39
N LEU A 97 -24.34 -22.76 7.44
CA LEU A 97 -24.49 -24.04 6.73
C LEU A 97 -24.16 -25.24 7.63
N LEU A 98 -23.23 -25.05 8.56
CA LEU A 98 -22.84 -26.07 9.54
C LEU A 98 -23.84 -26.18 10.71
N GLY A 99 -24.88 -25.34 10.75
CA GLY A 99 -25.83 -25.27 11.87
C GLY A 99 -25.21 -24.67 13.15
N ALA A 100 -24.08 -23.97 13.03
CA ALA A 100 -23.31 -23.43 14.14
C ALA A 100 -23.52 -21.91 14.30
N PRO A 101 -23.27 -21.35 15.50
CA PRO A 101 -23.51 -19.94 15.75
C PRO A 101 -22.52 -19.05 14.99
N THR A 102 -23.05 -18.08 14.23
CA THR A 102 -22.27 -17.05 13.50
C THR A 102 -21.40 -16.17 14.40
N ARG A 103 -21.59 -16.23 15.72
CA ARG A 103 -20.71 -15.57 16.71
C ARG A 103 -19.27 -16.06 16.62
N ILE A 104 -19.04 -17.33 16.26
CA ILE A 104 -17.69 -17.89 16.11
C ILE A 104 -16.92 -17.12 15.03
N ALA A 105 -17.56 -16.87 13.88
CA ALA A 105 -16.99 -16.07 12.81
C ALA A 105 -16.56 -14.68 13.31
N ARG A 106 -17.39 -14.02 14.12
CA ARG A 106 -17.10 -12.69 14.67
C ARG A 106 -15.93 -12.68 15.63
N VAL A 107 -15.79 -13.71 16.47
CA VAL A 107 -14.64 -13.83 17.39
C VAL A 107 -13.35 -13.99 16.60
N ILE A 108 -13.33 -14.82 15.56
CA ILE A 108 -12.16 -15.03 14.70
C ILE A 108 -11.79 -13.73 13.95
N ARG A 109 -12.76 -12.88 13.59
CA ARG A 109 -12.51 -11.62 12.88
C ARG A 109 -11.71 -10.59 13.70
N VAL A 110 -11.82 -10.60 15.04
CA VAL A 110 -11.15 -9.61 15.91
C VAL A 110 -9.62 -9.67 15.81
N PRO A 111 -8.95 -10.80 16.07
CA PRO A 111 -7.49 -10.88 15.94
C PRO A 111 -7.03 -10.63 14.50
N LEU A 112 -7.78 -11.07 13.49
CA LEU A 112 -7.46 -10.78 12.08
C LEU A 112 -7.46 -9.28 11.76
N ALA A 113 -8.41 -8.52 12.33
CA ALA A 113 -8.43 -7.07 12.16
C ALA A 113 -7.17 -6.42 12.76
N LEU A 114 -6.72 -6.90 13.93
CA LEU A 114 -5.48 -6.44 14.57
C LEU A 114 -4.24 -6.79 13.72
N LEU A 115 -4.12 -8.04 13.25
CA LEU A 115 -2.99 -8.47 12.42
C LEU A 115 -2.84 -7.61 11.15
N ARG A 116 -3.96 -7.24 10.52
CA ARG A 116 -3.99 -6.41 9.31
C ARG A 116 -3.73 -4.92 9.58
N SER A 117 -4.06 -4.46 10.78
CA SER A 117 -3.94 -3.05 11.16
C SER A 117 -2.48 -2.60 11.25
N ILE A 118 -1.59 -3.51 11.66
CA ILE A 118 -0.15 -3.30 11.79
C ILE A 118 0.53 -3.44 10.43
N HIS A 119 1.41 -2.50 10.08
CA HIS A 119 2.17 -2.51 8.82
C HIS A 119 3.17 -3.69 8.80
N GLU A 120 3.37 -4.35 7.65
CA GLU A 120 4.24 -5.53 7.53
C GLU A 120 5.71 -5.27 7.94
N LEU A 121 6.19 -4.04 7.79
CA LEU A 121 7.51 -3.64 8.24
C LEU A 121 7.65 -3.71 9.77
N ILE A 122 6.61 -3.29 10.51
CA ILE A 122 6.59 -3.42 11.97
C ILE A 122 6.63 -4.91 12.35
N TRP A 123 5.89 -5.77 11.64
CA TRP A 123 6.00 -7.22 11.80
C TRP A 123 7.43 -7.71 11.52
N GLY A 124 8.10 -7.17 10.51
CA GLY A 124 9.51 -7.47 10.20
C GLY A 124 10.43 -7.17 11.38
N LEU A 125 10.32 -5.99 11.99
CA LEU A 125 11.15 -5.60 13.14
C LEU A 125 10.85 -6.43 14.38
N LEU A 126 9.57 -6.73 14.66
CA LEU A 126 9.17 -7.56 15.80
C LEU A 126 9.66 -9.01 15.62
N LEU A 127 9.46 -9.59 14.44
CA LEU A 127 9.90 -10.96 14.13
C LEU A 127 11.42 -11.06 14.10
N LEU A 128 12.13 -10.01 13.65
CA LEU A 128 13.59 -9.96 13.71
C LEU A 128 14.10 -10.08 15.16
N GLN A 129 13.43 -9.43 16.12
CA GLN A 129 13.80 -9.52 17.53
C GLN A 129 13.47 -10.88 18.16
N LEU A 130 12.38 -11.53 17.70
CA LEU A 130 11.92 -12.82 18.21
C LEU A 130 12.63 -14.03 17.60
N LEU A 131 12.99 -13.95 16.31
CA LEU A 131 13.51 -15.07 15.51
C LEU A 131 14.98 -14.88 15.13
N GLY A 132 15.54 -13.70 15.39
CA GLY A 132 16.87 -13.32 14.92
C GLY A 132 16.91 -13.03 13.41
N LEU A 133 18.10 -12.70 12.90
CA LEU A 133 18.35 -12.49 11.48
C LEU A 133 18.21 -13.83 10.73
N SER A 134 17.09 -14.04 10.04
CA SER A 134 16.84 -15.22 9.22
C SER A 134 16.01 -14.89 7.98
N PHE A 135 16.13 -15.72 6.93
CA PHE A 135 15.37 -15.58 5.68
C PHE A 135 13.85 -15.59 5.91
N TRP A 136 13.39 -16.39 6.88
CA TRP A 136 11.96 -16.53 7.19
C TRP A 136 11.31 -15.27 7.74
N VAL A 137 12.07 -14.37 8.37
CA VAL A 137 11.53 -13.13 8.97
C VAL A 137 10.83 -12.28 7.93
N ALA A 138 11.49 -12.00 6.80
CA ALA A 138 10.89 -11.17 5.74
C ALA A 138 9.64 -11.83 5.14
N GLY A 139 9.70 -13.14 4.91
CA GLY A 139 8.57 -13.91 4.38
C GLY A 139 7.35 -13.89 5.32
N LEU A 140 7.55 -14.13 6.61
CA LEU A 140 6.49 -14.15 7.63
C LEU A 140 5.92 -12.76 7.89
N ALA A 141 6.77 -11.74 7.92
CA ALA A 141 6.37 -10.36 8.14
C ALA A 141 5.37 -9.86 7.09
N ILE A 142 5.53 -10.31 5.83
CA ILE A 142 4.57 -10.03 4.75
C ILE A 142 3.38 -10.99 4.84
N ALA A 143 3.62 -12.30 5.04
CA ALA A 143 2.58 -13.31 4.96
C ALA A 143 1.48 -13.16 6.03
N ILE A 144 1.85 -12.77 7.27
CA ILE A 144 0.91 -12.62 8.40
C ILE A 144 -0.18 -11.57 8.09
N PRO A 145 0.13 -10.27 7.90
CA PRO A 145 -0.90 -9.25 7.63
C PRO A 145 -1.60 -9.48 6.28
N TYR A 146 -0.91 -10.02 5.28
CA TYR A 146 -1.52 -10.28 3.97
C TYR A 146 -2.53 -11.42 4.02
N SER A 147 -2.30 -12.45 4.84
CA SER A 147 -3.26 -13.54 5.06
C SER A 147 -4.55 -12.99 5.68
N ALA A 148 -4.44 -12.05 6.62
CA ALA A 148 -5.58 -11.42 7.26
C ALA A 148 -6.38 -10.53 6.29
N TYR A 149 -5.70 -9.78 5.42
CA TYR A 149 -6.35 -9.06 4.33
C TYR A 149 -7.09 -9.99 3.37
N MET A 150 -6.44 -11.07 2.93
CA MET A 150 -7.03 -12.02 1.99
C MET A 150 -8.23 -12.76 2.61
N ALA A 151 -8.16 -13.08 3.90
CA ALA A 151 -9.29 -13.64 4.64
C ALA A 151 -10.50 -12.69 4.68
N ARG A 152 -10.28 -11.39 4.93
CA ARG A 152 -11.35 -10.39 4.83
C ARG A 152 -11.95 -10.36 3.43
N LEU A 153 -11.12 -10.32 2.39
CA LEU A 153 -11.58 -10.28 1.00
C LEU A 153 -12.45 -11.50 0.66
N VAL A 154 -11.96 -12.70 0.94
CA VAL A 154 -12.69 -13.95 0.65
C VAL A 154 -14.00 -14.01 1.41
N ARG A 155 -13.99 -13.64 2.70
CA ARG A 155 -15.21 -13.51 3.51
C ARG A 155 -16.21 -12.55 2.87
N ASP A 156 -15.77 -11.34 2.54
CA ASP A 156 -16.65 -10.30 1.98
C ASP A 156 -17.24 -10.78 0.64
N LEU A 157 -16.47 -11.50 -0.19
CA LEU A 157 -16.97 -12.09 -1.44
C LEU A 157 -17.97 -13.23 -1.24
N ILE A 158 -17.86 -14.00 -0.16
CA ILE A 158 -18.84 -15.04 0.17
C ILE A 158 -20.14 -14.40 0.68
N ASP A 159 -20.04 -13.47 1.63
CA ASP A 159 -21.18 -12.95 2.38
C ASP A 159 -21.99 -11.86 1.63
N THR A 160 -21.40 -11.17 0.64
CA THR A 160 -22.09 -10.09 -0.12
C THR A 160 -22.87 -10.57 -1.35
N ARG A 161 -22.66 -11.80 -1.81
CA ARG A 161 -23.25 -12.28 -3.07
C ARG A 161 -24.69 -12.79 -2.88
N PRO A 162 -25.61 -12.47 -3.81
CA PRO A 162 -27.00 -12.90 -3.70
C PRO A 162 -27.14 -14.44 -3.72
N SER A 163 -28.04 -14.92 -2.87
CA SER A 163 -28.18 -16.31 -2.37
C SER A 163 -28.89 -17.40 -3.24
N PRO A 164 -29.28 -17.26 -4.54
CA PRO A 164 -30.08 -18.32 -5.19
C PRO A 164 -29.38 -19.68 -5.46
N PRO A 165 -28.15 -19.76 -6.02
CA PRO A 165 -27.71 -21.00 -6.68
C PRO A 165 -27.34 -22.13 -5.72
N TRP A 166 -26.78 -21.83 -4.54
CA TRP A 166 -26.35 -22.88 -3.61
C TRP A 166 -27.51 -23.53 -2.85
N ARG A 167 -28.61 -22.81 -2.58
CA ARG A 167 -29.81 -23.37 -1.93
C ARG A 167 -30.50 -24.42 -2.82
N ALA A 168 -30.53 -24.17 -4.12
CA ALA A 168 -31.05 -25.12 -5.10
C ALA A 168 -30.22 -26.43 -5.09
N LEU A 169 -28.89 -26.33 -5.07
CA LEU A 169 -28.00 -27.50 -5.00
C LEU A 169 -28.21 -28.33 -3.71
N ILE A 170 -28.37 -27.66 -2.57
CA ILE A 170 -28.67 -28.34 -1.30
C ILE A 170 -30.03 -29.05 -1.37
N SER A 171 -31.05 -28.41 -1.96
CA SER A 171 -32.37 -29.03 -2.15
C SER A 171 -32.34 -30.25 -3.09
N SER A 172 -31.35 -30.32 -3.99
CA SER A 172 -31.08 -31.48 -4.85
C SER A 172 -30.23 -32.57 -4.17
N GLY A 173 -29.92 -32.44 -2.87
CA GLY A 173 -29.17 -33.43 -2.09
C GLY A 173 -27.66 -33.23 -2.05
N ALA A 174 -27.12 -32.14 -2.60
CA ALA A 174 -25.68 -31.88 -2.50
C ALA A 174 -25.28 -31.49 -1.06
N PRO A 175 -24.12 -31.95 -0.55
CA PRO A 175 -23.65 -31.56 0.77
C PRO A 175 -23.37 -30.05 0.81
N ALA A 176 -23.75 -29.41 1.93
CA ALA A 176 -23.82 -27.95 2.05
C ALA A 176 -22.52 -27.23 1.66
N ILE A 177 -21.36 -27.76 2.09
CA ILE A 177 -20.04 -27.19 1.79
C ILE A 177 -19.74 -27.28 0.29
N SER A 178 -19.98 -28.44 -0.34
CA SER A 178 -19.75 -28.63 -1.78
C SER A 178 -20.68 -27.72 -2.59
N ALA A 179 -21.96 -27.70 -2.25
CA ALA A 179 -22.96 -26.86 -2.91
C ALA A 179 -22.55 -25.37 -2.94
N VAL A 180 -22.05 -24.87 -1.81
CA VAL A 180 -21.63 -23.47 -1.68
C VAL A 180 -20.32 -23.20 -2.40
N LEU A 181 -19.31 -24.06 -2.25
CA LEU A 181 -18.06 -23.90 -2.98
C LEU A 181 -18.29 -23.96 -4.50
N THR A 182 -19.08 -24.91 -5.00
CA THR A 182 -19.35 -25.04 -6.43
C THR A 182 -20.20 -23.89 -6.97
N ALA A 183 -21.18 -23.39 -6.22
CA ALA A 183 -22.02 -22.28 -6.65
C ALA A 183 -21.30 -20.93 -6.63
N ILE A 184 -20.48 -20.68 -5.60
CA ILE A 184 -19.89 -19.35 -5.39
C ILE A 184 -18.56 -19.22 -6.14
N THR A 185 -17.70 -20.25 -6.13
CA THR A 185 -16.32 -20.18 -6.70
C THR A 185 -16.26 -19.63 -8.12
N PRO A 186 -17.08 -20.08 -9.10
CA PRO A 186 -17.00 -19.57 -10.47
C PRO A 186 -17.28 -18.08 -10.57
N SER A 187 -18.21 -17.60 -9.75
CA SER A 187 -18.58 -16.20 -9.73
C SER A 187 -17.49 -15.33 -9.09
N MET A 188 -16.80 -15.83 -8.05
CA MET A 188 -15.80 -15.05 -7.30
C MET A 188 -14.38 -15.18 -7.84
N ALA A 189 -14.10 -16.21 -8.64
CA ALA A 189 -12.79 -16.46 -9.20
C ALA A 189 -12.18 -15.25 -9.94
N PRO A 190 -12.90 -14.52 -10.81
CA PRO A 190 -12.30 -13.40 -11.55
C PRO A 190 -11.78 -12.29 -10.62
N GLU A 191 -12.55 -11.97 -9.59
CA GLU A 191 -12.22 -10.93 -8.62
C GLU A 191 -11.10 -11.39 -7.68
N LEU A 192 -11.16 -12.63 -7.19
CA LEU A 192 -10.09 -13.21 -6.38
C LEU A 192 -8.77 -13.27 -7.14
N VAL A 193 -8.78 -13.77 -8.37
CA VAL A 193 -7.58 -13.86 -9.22
C VAL A 193 -7.00 -12.48 -9.52
N GLN A 194 -7.85 -11.47 -9.74
CA GLN A 194 -7.40 -10.10 -9.90
C GLN A 194 -6.71 -9.58 -8.64
N GLN A 195 -7.32 -9.79 -7.47
CA GLN A 195 -6.79 -9.32 -6.20
C GLN A 195 -5.51 -10.05 -5.80
N MET A 196 -5.45 -11.37 -5.98
CA MET A 196 -4.23 -12.17 -5.77
C MET A 196 -3.08 -11.66 -6.65
N GLY A 197 -3.32 -11.38 -7.93
CA GLY A 197 -2.29 -10.84 -8.82
C GLY A 197 -1.81 -9.44 -8.40
N GLN A 198 -2.70 -8.58 -7.92
CA GLN A 198 -2.32 -7.27 -7.38
C GLN A 198 -1.52 -7.40 -6.07
N ARG A 199 -1.83 -8.40 -5.24
CA ARG A 199 -1.11 -8.65 -3.99
C ARG A 199 0.33 -9.09 -4.20
N LEU A 200 0.66 -9.71 -5.35
CA LEU A 200 2.05 -10.03 -5.67
C LEU A 200 2.89 -8.77 -5.94
N ASP A 201 2.36 -7.76 -6.64
CA ASP A 201 3.03 -6.45 -6.81
C ASP A 201 3.27 -5.77 -5.45
N CYS A 202 2.25 -5.80 -4.58
CA CYS A 202 2.40 -5.29 -3.21
C CYS A 202 3.44 -6.08 -2.41
N ALA A 203 3.44 -7.41 -2.45
CA ALA A 203 4.39 -8.26 -1.74
C ALA A 203 5.83 -8.00 -2.21
N LEU A 204 6.05 -7.80 -3.51
CA LEU A 204 7.34 -7.42 -4.07
C LEU A 204 7.83 -6.08 -3.51
N ARG A 205 6.93 -5.09 -3.42
CA ARG A 205 7.27 -3.79 -2.82
C ARG A 205 7.59 -3.90 -1.34
N SER A 206 6.78 -4.66 -0.59
CA SER A 206 7.01 -4.92 0.83
C SER A 206 8.36 -5.61 1.05
N ALA A 207 8.73 -6.59 0.23
CA ALA A 207 10.04 -7.26 0.32
C ALA A 207 11.20 -6.27 0.15
N VAL A 208 11.11 -5.36 -0.82
CA VAL A 208 12.12 -4.29 -0.99
C VAL A 208 12.15 -3.36 0.22
N MET A 209 10.98 -2.95 0.72
CA MET A 209 10.90 -2.08 1.91
C MET A 209 11.54 -2.74 3.14
N LEU A 210 11.29 -4.02 3.36
CA LEU A 210 11.91 -4.79 4.44
C LEU A 210 13.44 -4.90 4.25
N GLY A 211 13.91 -5.08 3.02
CA GLY A 211 15.34 -5.08 2.70
C GLY A 211 16.04 -3.77 3.09
N VAL A 212 15.38 -2.61 2.97
CA VAL A 212 15.96 -1.32 3.41
C VAL A 212 16.30 -1.31 4.91
N PHE A 213 15.63 -2.13 5.72
CA PHE A 213 15.90 -2.30 7.15
C PHE A 213 16.80 -3.51 7.46
N GLY A 214 17.50 -4.04 6.46
CA GLY A 214 18.49 -5.11 6.64
C GLY A 214 17.90 -6.52 6.62
N LEU A 215 16.64 -6.71 6.24
CA LEU A 215 16.01 -8.03 6.13
C LEU A 215 16.33 -8.76 4.81
N GLY A 216 17.31 -8.26 4.05
CA GLY A 216 17.87 -8.89 2.86
C GLY A 216 17.25 -8.44 1.53
N GLY A 217 17.92 -8.82 0.44
CA GLY A 217 17.51 -8.50 -0.93
C GLY A 217 17.91 -7.11 -1.40
N LEU A 218 17.34 -6.69 -2.53
CA LEU A 218 17.69 -5.49 -3.29
C LEU A 218 17.53 -4.20 -2.45
N GLY A 219 16.61 -4.20 -1.49
CA GLY A 219 16.44 -3.08 -0.57
C GLY A 219 17.67 -2.79 0.29
N THR A 220 18.41 -3.83 0.71
CA THR A 220 19.65 -3.69 1.50
C THR A 220 20.72 -3.02 0.66
N ASP A 221 20.91 -3.45 -0.58
CA ASP A 221 21.91 -2.88 -1.50
C ASP A 221 21.59 -1.41 -1.79
N LEU A 222 20.32 -1.09 -2.05
CA LEU A 222 19.87 0.30 -2.24
C LEU A 222 20.14 1.16 -1.01
N MET A 223 19.90 0.63 0.19
CA MET A 223 20.15 1.36 1.44
C MET A 223 21.65 1.62 1.63
N LEU A 224 22.50 0.62 1.42
CA LEU A 224 23.95 0.75 1.54
C LEU A 224 24.53 1.72 0.50
N SER A 225 24.08 1.66 -0.76
CA SER A 225 24.49 2.62 -1.80
C SER A 225 24.00 4.04 -1.48
N LEU A 226 22.83 4.21 -0.85
CA LEU A 226 22.33 5.52 -0.44
C LEU A 226 23.10 6.08 0.76
N GLN A 227 23.39 5.25 1.77
CA GLN A 227 24.19 5.63 2.94
C GLN A 227 25.63 6.02 2.56
N SER A 228 26.18 5.38 1.52
CA SER A 228 27.48 5.74 0.95
C SER A 228 27.43 6.89 -0.06
N LEU A 229 26.26 7.51 -0.26
CA LEU A 229 26.01 8.61 -1.20
C LEU A 229 26.41 8.28 -2.65
N ARG A 230 26.43 6.99 -3.03
CA ARG A 230 26.77 6.53 -4.37
C ARG A 230 25.52 6.56 -5.27
N PHE A 231 25.09 7.76 -5.64
CA PHE A 231 23.83 7.97 -6.37
C PHE A 231 23.73 7.23 -7.71
N ARG A 232 24.87 6.94 -8.37
CA ARG A 232 24.92 6.12 -9.59
C ARG A 232 24.56 4.66 -9.32
N GLU A 233 25.02 4.09 -8.21
CA GLU A 233 24.67 2.73 -7.82
C GLU A 233 23.19 2.66 -7.38
N VAL A 234 22.72 3.65 -6.62
CA VAL A 234 21.30 3.80 -6.26
C VAL A 234 20.43 3.82 -7.51
N SER A 235 20.80 4.60 -8.53
CA SER A 235 20.04 4.66 -9.78
C SER A 235 20.00 3.32 -10.53
N SER A 236 21.11 2.55 -10.52
CA SER A 236 21.16 1.22 -11.14
C SER A 236 20.21 0.24 -10.42
N GLY A 237 20.23 0.25 -9.08
CA GLY A 237 19.31 -0.56 -8.29
C GLY A 237 17.85 -0.15 -8.49
N LEU A 238 17.54 1.15 -8.57
CA LEU A 238 16.19 1.65 -8.83
C LEU A 238 15.69 1.28 -10.24
N TRP A 239 16.56 1.34 -11.27
CA TRP A 239 16.22 0.91 -12.62
C TRP A 239 15.99 -0.61 -12.70
N LEU A 240 16.84 -1.41 -12.03
CA LEU A 240 16.63 -2.85 -11.94
C LEU A 240 15.31 -3.18 -11.24
N LEU A 241 15.03 -2.50 -10.12
CA LEU A 241 13.77 -2.65 -9.40
C LEU A 241 12.57 -2.26 -10.26
N ALA A 242 12.65 -1.15 -11.00
CA ALA A 242 11.61 -0.73 -11.93
C ALA A 242 11.36 -1.79 -13.01
N GLY A 243 12.43 -2.34 -13.59
CA GLY A 243 12.36 -3.44 -14.56
C GLY A 243 11.67 -4.67 -13.97
N LEU A 244 12.10 -5.10 -12.78
CA LEU A 244 11.50 -6.22 -12.06
C LEU A 244 10.00 -6.01 -11.79
N MET A 245 9.61 -4.84 -11.29
CA MET A 245 8.20 -4.50 -11.04
C MET A 245 7.38 -4.53 -12.32
N VAL A 246 7.90 -4.01 -13.44
CA VAL A 246 7.21 -4.05 -14.75
C VAL A 246 7.07 -5.48 -15.26
N ILE A 247 8.12 -6.31 -15.12
CA ILE A 247 8.09 -7.72 -15.53
C ILE A 247 7.02 -8.48 -14.74
N VAL A 248 7.00 -8.35 -13.41
CA VAL A 248 6.01 -9.01 -12.55
C VAL A 248 4.60 -8.47 -12.81
N GLU A 249 4.42 -7.15 -12.94
CA GLU A 249 3.12 -6.54 -13.26
C GLU A 249 2.59 -7.03 -14.62
N THR A 250 3.46 -7.16 -15.63
CA THR A 250 3.08 -7.63 -16.97
C THR A 250 2.83 -9.14 -16.99
N GLY A 251 3.66 -9.93 -16.33
CA GLY A 251 3.49 -11.38 -16.20
C GLY A 251 2.17 -11.72 -15.51
N THR A 252 1.89 -11.09 -14.37
CA THR A 252 0.59 -11.27 -13.68
C THR A 252 -0.59 -10.82 -14.54
N ARG A 253 -0.48 -9.70 -15.27
CA ARG A 253 -1.51 -9.23 -16.22
C ARG A 253 -1.82 -10.28 -17.28
N GLN A 254 -0.81 -10.90 -17.89
CA GLN A 254 -0.98 -11.94 -18.91
C GLN A 254 -1.58 -13.20 -18.30
N MET A 255 -1.09 -13.63 -17.13
CA MET A 255 -1.62 -14.82 -16.44
C MET A 255 -3.09 -14.66 -16.05
N ARG A 256 -3.55 -13.45 -15.70
CA ARG A 256 -4.96 -13.18 -15.40
C ARG A 256 -5.91 -13.41 -16.57
N GLN A 257 -5.42 -13.36 -17.82
CA GLN A 257 -6.26 -13.70 -18.98
C GLN A 257 -6.61 -15.20 -19.03
N ARG A 258 -5.90 -16.03 -18.27
CA ARG A 258 -6.13 -17.46 -18.12
C ARG A 258 -6.59 -17.77 -16.70
N LEU A 259 -7.91 -17.88 -16.49
CA LEU A 259 -8.53 -18.04 -15.16
C LEU A 259 -7.93 -19.18 -14.29
N GLY A 260 -7.32 -20.22 -14.90
CA GLY A 260 -6.66 -21.32 -14.18
C GLY A 260 -5.16 -21.17 -13.88
N ALA A 261 -4.48 -20.17 -14.45
CA ALA A 261 -3.00 -20.10 -14.37
C ALA A 261 -2.50 -19.64 -13.00
N LEU A 262 -3.19 -18.71 -12.34
CA LEU A 262 -2.78 -18.17 -11.03
C LEU A 262 -2.97 -19.15 -9.88
N PRO A 263 -4.09 -19.90 -9.77
CA PRO A 263 -4.20 -21.00 -8.82
C PRO A 263 -3.13 -22.07 -9.01
N GLY A 264 -2.80 -22.41 -10.26
CA GLY A 264 -1.69 -23.33 -10.56
C GLY A 264 -0.34 -22.80 -10.08
N LEU A 265 -0.08 -21.49 -10.26
CA LEU A 265 1.12 -20.84 -9.74
C LEU A 265 1.17 -20.83 -8.20
N LEU A 266 0.04 -20.74 -7.50
CA LEU A 266 0.03 -20.80 -6.04
C LEU A 266 0.45 -22.19 -5.53
N ILE A 267 -0.03 -23.25 -6.18
CA ILE A 267 0.29 -24.63 -5.80
C ILE A 267 1.75 -24.95 -6.11
N ALA A 268 2.25 -24.55 -7.28
CA ALA A 268 3.64 -24.79 -7.68
C ALA A 268 4.63 -23.79 -7.08
N GLY A 269 4.19 -22.58 -6.75
CA GLY A 269 5.04 -21.46 -6.38
C GLY A 269 5.76 -21.66 -5.05
N LEU A 270 5.11 -22.32 -4.08
CA LEU A 270 5.71 -22.63 -2.79
C LEU A 270 6.89 -23.62 -2.91
N PRO A 271 6.74 -24.80 -3.55
CA PRO A 271 7.88 -25.71 -3.75
C PRO A 271 8.94 -25.11 -4.68
N ILE A 272 8.55 -24.36 -5.74
CA ILE A 272 9.51 -23.66 -6.61
C ILE A 272 10.36 -22.67 -5.80
N SER A 273 9.73 -21.91 -4.92
CA SER A 273 10.43 -20.94 -4.06
C SER A 273 11.43 -21.66 -3.15
N VAL A 274 11.04 -22.78 -2.52
CA VAL A 274 11.95 -23.54 -1.65
C VAL A 274 13.14 -24.12 -2.42
N VAL A 275 12.92 -24.62 -3.64
CA VAL A 275 14.01 -25.13 -4.49
C VAL A 275 14.94 -24.00 -4.90
N TRP A 276 14.39 -22.86 -5.34
CA TRP A 276 15.16 -21.70 -5.75
C TRP A 276 15.96 -21.08 -4.59
N ALA A 277 15.42 -21.11 -3.37
CA ALA A 277 16.13 -20.66 -2.17
C ALA A 277 17.38 -21.50 -1.89
N LYS A 278 17.32 -22.82 -2.13
CA LYS A 278 18.48 -23.72 -2.00
C LYS A 278 19.55 -23.44 -3.05
N GLU A 279 19.15 -23.14 -4.28
CA GLU A 279 20.07 -22.78 -5.37
C GLU A 279 20.85 -21.51 -5.04
N LEU A 280 20.18 -20.55 -4.39
CA LEU A 280 20.81 -19.31 -3.90
C LEU A 280 21.60 -19.49 -2.59
N SER A 281 21.77 -20.74 -2.12
CA SER A 281 22.52 -21.07 -0.90
C SER A 281 22.02 -20.34 0.35
N LEU A 282 20.73 -20.02 0.41
CA LEU A 282 20.11 -19.38 1.58
C LEU A 282 19.96 -20.38 2.71
N ASP A 283 20.21 -19.94 3.94
CA ASP A 283 19.93 -20.74 5.12
C ASP A 283 18.40 -20.86 5.33
N LEU A 284 17.90 -22.06 5.07
CA LEU A 284 16.49 -22.42 5.23
C LEU A 284 16.19 -23.06 6.59
N SER A 285 17.18 -23.12 7.50
CA SER A 285 16.95 -23.60 8.85
C SER A 285 15.81 -22.82 9.51
N TRP A 286 14.94 -23.54 10.23
CA TRP A 286 13.86 -22.88 10.95
C TRP A 286 14.47 -22.05 12.08
N PRO A 287 14.10 -20.76 12.23
CA PRO A 287 14.74 -19.89 13.18
C PRO A 287 14.50 -20.37 14.62
N HIS A 288 15.50 -20.17 15.47
CA HIS A 288 15.37 -20.44 16.88
C HIS A 288 14.48 -19.37 17.52
N TRP A 289 13.44 -19.79 18.22
CA TRP A 289 12.54 -18.86 18.89
C TRP A 289 13.21 -18.35 20.16
N ASN A 290 13.49 -17.05 20.22
CA ASN A 290 14.00 -16.40 21.41
C ASN A 290 12.84 -15.84 22.23
N PRO A 291 12.51 -16.41 23.41
CA PRO A 291 11.42 -15.90 24.23
C PRO A 291 11.74 -14.48 24.70
N LEU A 292 10.72 -13.63 24.74
CA LEU A 292 10.87 -12.25 25.19
C LEU A 292 11.37 -12.24 26.65
N PRO A 293 12.37 -11.40 26.98
CA PRO A 293 12.98 -11.38 28.31
C PRO A 293 12.02 -10.95 29.43
N ILE A 294 10.85 -10.38 29.09
CA ILE A 294 9.84 -9.89 30.05
C ILE A 294 8.45 -10.21 29.47
N SER A 295 7.57 -10.82 30.26
CA SER A 295 6.14 -10.91 29.92
C SER A 295 5.44 -9.65 30.39
N PRO A 296 5.03 -8.74 29.49
CA PRO A 296 4.40 -7.48 29.85
C PRO A 296 3.09 -7.75 30.59
N THR A 297 2.95 -7.12 31.76
CA THR A 297 1.72 -7.20 32.56
C THR A 297 0.77 -6.09 32.13
N LEU A 298 -0.54 -6.27 32.35
CA LEU A 298 -1.51 -5.23 32.00
C LEU A 298 -1.25 -3.91 32.76
N SER A 299 -0.73 -4.00 33.99
CA SER A 299 -0.31 -2.83 34.77
C SER A 299 0.91 -2.12 34.18
N SER A 300 1.95 -2.86 33.76
CA SER A 300 3.17 -2.24 33.19
C SER A 300 2.89 -1.57 31.84
N VAL A 301 2.02 -2.15 31.01
CA VAL A 301 1.55 -1.50 29.78
C VAL A 301 0.76 -0.24 30.10
N LEU A 302 -0.11 -0.26 31.11
CA LEU A 302 -0.89 0.91 31.50
C LEU A 302 0.00 2.03 32.06
N GLU A 303 1.06 1.68 32.78
CA GLU A 303 2.09 2.63 33.22
C GLU A 303 2.86 3.24 32.04
N ALA A 304 3.29 2.42 31.07
CA ALA A 304 3.92 2.91 29.84
C ALA A 304 3.01 3.87 29.06
N MET A 305 1.69 3.61 29.07
CA MET A 305 0.69 4.53 28.49
C MET A 305 0.62 5.89 29.19
N THR A 306 1.15 6.06 30.39
CA THR A 306 1.19 7.38 31.04
C THR A 306 2.47 8.17 30.76
N GLN A 307 3.52 7.51 30.26
CA GLN A 307 4.84 8.13 30.08
C GLN A 307 4.98 8.82 28.72
N ALA A 308 4.33 8.31 27.67
CA ALA A 308 4.45 8.84 26.31
C ALA A 308 3.52 10.04 26.06
N ASN A 309 3.98 11.02 25.28
CA ASN A 309 3.16 12.14 24.83
C ASN A 309 2.23 11.73 23.67
N TRP A 310 1.18 10.97 23.96
CA TRP A 310 0.26 10.44 22.95
C TRP A 310 -0.38 11.52 22.09
N ALA A 311 -0.69 12.69 22.65
CA ALA A 311 -1.30 13.77 21.89
C ALA A 311 -0.39 14.23 20.74
N GLU A 312 0.90 14.36 21.00
CA GLU A 312 1.90 14.72 20.01
C GLU A 312 2.16 13.59 19.01
N LEU A 313 2.33 12.35 19.48
CA LEU A 313 2.60 11.19 18.61
C LEU A 313 1.44 10.91 17.63
N ILE A 314 0.21 10.88 18.15
CA ILE A 314 -1.01 10.67 17.37
C ILE A 314 -1.25 11.89 16.47
N GLY A 315 -1.11 13.10 17.00
CA GLY A 315 -1.26 14.35 16.26
C GLY A 315 -0.30 14.42 15.06
N ALA A 316 0.99 14.15 15.27
CA ALA A 316 2.00 14.12 14.22
C ALA A 316 1.66 13.08 13.14
N THR A 317 1.27 11.86 13.54
CA THR A 317 0.91 10.79 12.62
C THR A 317 -0.30 11.17 11.75
N LEU A 318 -1.34 11.75 12.37
CA LEU A 318 -2.54 12.22 11.66
C LEU A 318 -2.25 13.42 10.74
N VAL A 319 -1.39 14.36 11.15
CA VAL A 319 -0.99 15.51 10.33
C VAL A 319 -0.20 15.05 9.10
N ILE A 320 0.78 14.16 9.30
CA ILE A 320 1.54 13.55 8.18
C ILE A 320 0.57 12.86 7.23
N THR A 321 -0.35 12.05 7.75
CA THR A 321 -1.35 11.33 6.93
C THR A 321 -2.22 12.28 6.14
N ALA A 322 -2.71 13.35 6.77
CA ALA A 322 -3.58 14.33 6.14
C ALA A 322 -2.86 15.08 5.01
N TRP A 323 -1.64 15.58 5.27
CA TRP A 323 -0.84 16.28 4.26
C TRP A 323 -0.39 15.36 3.13
N ALA A 324 0.07 14.14 3.43
CA ALA A 324 0.43 13.16 2.41
C ALA A 324 -0.77 12.76 1.55
N SER A 325 -1.93 12.53 2.16
CA SER A 325 -3.18 12.23 1.44
C SER A 325 -3.61 13.40 0.55
N ALA A 326 -3.45 14.63 1.04
CA ALA A 326 -3.75 15.82 0.26
C ALA A 326 -2.84 15.95 -0.98
N ILE A 327 -1.54 15.69 -0.83
CA ILE A 327 -0.58 15.66 -1.94
C ILE A 327 -0.94 14.56 -2.95
N ALA A 328 -1.23 13.36 -2.45
CA ALA A 328 -1.56 12.20 -3.28
C ALA A 328 -2.87 12.39 -4.08
N ILE A 329 -3.88 13.01 -3.46
CA ILE A 329 -5.20 13.22 -4.09
C ILE A 329 -5.17 14.45 -5.01
N ALA A 330 -4.69 15.60 -4.55
CA ALA A 330 -4.77 16.84 -5.32
C ALA A 330 -3.62 17.04 -6.31
N GLY A 331 -2.45 16.47 -6.07
CA GLY A 331 -1.26 16.63 -6.93
C GLY A 331 -1.52 16.26 -8.40
N PRO A 332 -2.04 15.06 -8.70
CA PRO A 332 -2.30 14.67 -10.08
C PRO A 332 -3.32 15.53 -10.86
N PRO A 333 -4.53 15.83 -10.34
CA PRO A 333 -5.46 16.68 -11.06
C PRO A 333 -4.97 18.13 -11.18
N LEU A 334 -4.21 18.65 -10.22
CA LEU A 334 -3.58 19.98 -10.34
C LEU A 334 -2.55 19.99 -11.48
N LEU A 335 -1.64 19.00 -11.54
CA LEU A 335 -0.63 18.94 -12.58
C LEU A 335 -1.27 18.77 -13.98
N LEU A 336 -2.35 17.99 -14.06
CA LEU A 336 -3.16 17.82 -15.27
C LEU A 336 -3.75 19.15 -15.77
N LEU A 337 -4.22 20.01 -14.86
CA LEU A 337 -4.76 21.33 -15.18
C LEU A 337 -3.67 22.34 -15.55
N ILE A 338 -2.50 22.25 -14.93
CA ILE A 338 -1.35 23.09 -15.28
C ILE A 338 -0.91 22.78 -16.72
N TRP A 339 -0.81 21.49 -17.08
CA TRP A 339 -0.29 21.04 -18.37
C TRP A 339 -1.19 19.99 -19.07
N PRO A 340 -2.35 20.39 -19.63
CA PRO A 340 -3.36 19.47 -20.17
C PRO A 340 -3.04 18.91 -21.57
N SER A 341 -1.97 19.38 -22.21
CA SER A 341 -1.56 19.00 -23.57
C SER A 341 -1.25 17.49 -23.70
N ARG A 342 -1.31 16.94 -24.93
CA ARG A 342 -0.98 15.52 -25.17
C ARG A 342 0.45 15.16 -24.74
N LEU A 343 1.40 16.04 -25.05
CA LEU A 343 2.80 15.89 -24.62
C LEU A 343 2.92 15.99 -23.10
N GLY A 344 2.21 16.94 -22.49
CA GLY A 344 2.13 17.11 -21.04
C GLY A 344 1.64 15.84 -20.35
N ARG A 345 0.58 15.20 -20.85
CA ARG A 345 0.09 13.92 -20.29
C ARG A 345 1.12 12.80 -20.38
N HIS A 346 1.85 12.69 -21.50
CA HIS A 346 2.91 11.68 -21.61
C HIS A 346 4.06 11.95 -20.63
N ALA A 347 4.49 13.20 -20.49
CA ALA A 347 5.49 13.61 -19.52
C ALA A 347 5.02 13.31 -18.08
N GLN A 348 3.79 13.67 -17.74
CA GLN A 348 3.19 13.35 -16.44
C GLN A 348 3.14 11.84 -16.17
N ARG A 349 2.75 11.01 -17.15
CA ARG A 349 2.78 9.55 -16.98
C ARG A 349 4.19 9.05 -16.66
N PHE A 350 5.21 9.60 -17.30
CA PHE A 350 6.60 9.25 -17.00
C PHE A 350 7.00 9.69 -15.59
N THR A 351 6.68 10.93 -15.20
CA THR A 351 6.92 11.45 -13.85
C THR A 351 6.25 10.60 -12.77
N TRP A 352 4.98 10.24 -12.95
CA TRP A 352 4.24 9.41 -11.98
C TRP A 352 4.79 7.99 -11.88
N ARG A 353 5.33 7.43 -12.97
CA ARG A 353 6.07 6.16 -12.92
C ARG A 353 7.34 6.30 -12.10
N LEU A 354 8.14 7.35 -12.32
CA LEU A 354 9.36 7.62 -11.54
C LEU A 354 9.07 7.78 -10.04
N CYS A 355 8.09 8.58 -9.65
CA CYS A 355 7.73 8.78 -8.24
C CYS A 355 7.34 7.48 -7.53
N ARG A 356 6.75 6.51 -8.25
CA ARG A 356 6.32 5.21 -7.70
C ARG A 356 7.46 4.21 -7.55
N ILE A 357 8.52 4.30 -8.37
CA ILE A 357 9.60 3.30 -8.40
C ILE A 357 10.35 3.26 -7.08
N CYS A 358 10.64 4.43 -6.50
CA CYS A 358 11.38 4.52 -5.26
C CYS A 358 10.49 4.08 -4.07
N PRO A 359 10.91 3.08 -3.28
CA PRO A 359 10.25 2.71 -2.04
C PRO A 359 10.13 3.90 -1.09
N VAL A 360 9.00 3.98 -0.38
CA VAL A 360 8.69 5.03 0.59
C VAL A 360 9.85 5.36 1.56
N PRO A 361 10.49 4.39 2.26
CA PRO A 361 11.57 4.71 3.18
C PRO A 361 12.80 5.31 2.47
N LEU A 362 13.11 4.87 1.24
CA LEU A 362 14.18 5.47 0.44
C LEU A 362 13.82 6.89 -0.04
N THR A 363 12.56 7.15 -0.39
CA THR A 363 12.12 8.53 -0.71
C THR A 363 12.24 9.45 0.49
N ALA A 364 11.95 8.96 1.71
CA ALA A 364 12.11 9.73 2.93
C ALA A 364 13.59 10.04 3.19
N LEU A 365 14.47 9.04 3.11
CA LEU A 365 15.93 9.23 3.26
C LEU A 365 16.49 10.23 2.23
N LEU A 366 16.12 10.07 0.96
CA LEU A 366 16.54 11.00 -0.10
C LEU A 366 16.08 12.42 0.21
N MET A 367 14.87 12.62 0.73
CA MET A 367 14.40 13.95 1.12
C MET A 367 15.14 14.50 2.35
N LEU A 368 15.51 13.66 3.31
CA LEU A 368 16.29 14.06 4.48
C LEU A 368 17.73 14.47 4.13
N LEU A 369 18.28 13.96 3.02
CA LEU A 369 19.56 14.46 2.47
C LEU A 369 19.45 15.88 1.88
N LEU A 370 18.23 16.33 1.57
CA LEU A 370 17.97 17.63 0.91
C LEU A 370 17.47 18.69 1.91
N VAL A 371 16.62 18.29 2.86
CA VAL A 371 15.81 19.18 3.70
C VAL A 371 15.91 18.73 5.16
N LYS A 372 15.81 19.68 6.10
CA LYS A 372 15.75 19.36 7.54
C LYS A 372 14.62 18.37 7.86
N PRO A 373 14.82 17.44 8.82
CA PRO A 373 13.76 16.58 9.32
C PRO A 373 12.54 17.41 9.77
N SER A 374 11.37 17.10 9.22
CA SER A 374 10.11 17.76 9.57
C SER A 374 8.90 16.91 9.17
N LEU A 375 7.74 17.19 9.78
CA LEU A 375 6.46 16.56 9.40
C LEU A 375 6.12 16.80 7.91
N ALA A 376 6.49 17.96 7.38
CA ALA A 376 6.27 18.31 5.98
C ALA A 376 7.11 17.45 5.03
N VAL A 377 8.36 17.16 5.38
CA VAL A 377 9.23 16.27 4.60
C VAL A 377 8.71 14.84 4.60
N ALA A 378 8.29 14.33 5.77
CA ALA A 378 7.65 13.02 5.88
C ALA A 378 6.38 12.94 5.02
N ALA A 379 5.52 13.96 5.10
CA ALA A 379 4.31 14.05 4.30
C ALA A 379 4.60 14.16 2.79
N ALA A 380 5.64 14.92 2.40
CA ALA A 380 6.04 15.07 1.01
C ALA A 380 6.55 13.76 0.40
N ALA A 381 7.39 13.01 1.13
CA ALA A 381 7.89 11.71 0.69
C ALA A 381 6.75 10.71 0.44
N LEU A 382 5.84 10.56 1.41
CA LEU A 382 4.65 9.71 1.27
C LEU A 382 3.73 10.19 0.16
N GLY A 383 3.42 11.49 0.18
CA GLY A 383 2.51 12.13 -0.77
C GLY A 383 2.97 11.96 -2.21
N LEU A 384 4.26 12.16 -2.50
CA LEU A 384 4.84 11.97 -3.83
C LEU A 384 4.77 10.51 -4.30
N HIS A 385 5.10 9.55 -3.44
CA HIS A 385 5.01 8.13 -3.77
C HIS A 385 3.56 7.74 -4.13
N HIS A 386 2.59 8.12 -3.29
CA HIS A 386 1.18 7.80 -3.51
C HIS A 386 0.53 8.61 -4.64
N ALA A 387 1.00 9.84 -4.90
CA ALA A 387 0.63 10.64 -6.07
C ALA A 387 1.00 9.94 -7.38
N GLY A 388 2.12 9.21 -7.41
CA GLY A 388 2.50 8.39 -8.56
C GLY A 388 1.45 7.31 -8.89
N VAL A 389 0.83 6.72 -7.87
CA VAL A 389 -0.21 5.69 -8.04
C VAL A 389 -1.54 6.31 -8.48
N THR A 390 -2.01 7.35 -7.78
CA THR A 390 -3.27 8.03 -8.10
C THR A 390 -3.19 8.75 -9.45
N GLY A 391 -2.05 9.33 -9.79
CA GLY A 391 -1.83 10.02 -11.07
C GLY A 391 -1.85 9.09 -12.27
N ARG A 392 -1.30 7.87 -12.15
CA ARG A 392 -1.46 6.84 -13.18
C ARG A 392 -2.94 6.50 -13.39
N ILE A 393 -3.66 6.20 -12.31
CA ILE A 393 -5.08 5.83 -12.36
C ILE A 393 -5.92 6.95 -13.00
N LEU A 394 -5.64 8.20 -12.62
CA LEU A 394 -6.33 9.37 -13.17
C LEU A 394 -6.08 9.52 -14.67
N LEU A 395 -4.82 9.44 -15.10
CA LEU A 395 -4.47 9.58 -16.52
C LEU A 395 -5.05 8.46 -17.37
N ASP A 396 -4.97 7.21 -16.90
CA ASP A 396 -5.56 6.06 -17.60
C ASP A 396 -7.10 6.22 -17.73
N ALA A 397 -7.77 6.68 -16.68
CA ALA A 397 -9.22 6.93 -16.70
C ALA A 397 -9.60 8.11 -17.62
N VAL A 398 -8.77 9.16 -17.65
CA VAL A 398 -8.93 10.30 -18.54
C VAL A 398 -8.83 9.89 -20.00
N ASP A 399 -7.82 9.10 -20.36
CA ASP A 399 -7.60 8.69 -21.75
C ASP A 399 -8.71 7.77 -22.27
N GLN A 400 -9.28 6.92 -21.40
CA GLN A 400 -10.44 6.10 -21.73
C GLN A 400 -11.71 6.92 -22.02
N ARG A 401 -11.87 8.11 -21.43
CA ARG A 401 -13.07 8.96 -21.55
C ARG A 401 -12.92 10.18 -22.47
N HIS A 402 -11.72 10.41 -23.03
CA HIS A 402 -11.39 11.66 -23.73
C HIS A 402 -12.23 11.93 -24.99
N ASN A 403 -12.74 10.88 -25.66
CA ASN A 403 -13.32 10.99 -27.00
C ASN A 403 -14.72 11.63 -27.11
N VAL A 404 -15.47 11.82 -26.02
CA VAL A 404 -16.89 12.24 -26.13
C VAL A 404 -17.20 13.61 -25.51
N SER A 405 -16.58 14.00 -24.40
CA SER A 405 -17.03 15.18 -23.62
C SER A 405 -16.19 16.46 -23.79
N SER A 406 -14.92 16.36 -24.19
CA SER A 406 -14.02 17.53 -24.25
C SER A 406 -14.20 18.41 -25.49
N SER A 407 -14.73 17.82 -26.57
CA SER A 407 -14.92 18.48 -27.86
C SER A 407 -15.97 19.59 -27.80
N GLY A 408 -17.06 19.40 -27.06
CA GLY A 408 -18.16 20.39 -26.98
C GLY A 408 -17.74 21.73 -26.36
N HIS A 409 -16.94 21.71 -25.29
CA HIS A 409 -16.45 22.93 -24.64
C HIS A 409 -15.38 23.67 -25.46
N LEU A 410 -14.54 22.93 -26.20
CA LEU A 410 -13.54 23.52 -27.10
C LEU A 410 -14.23 24.17 -28.31
N VAL A 411 -15.31 23.57 -28.83
CA VAL A 411 -16.13 24.14 -29.91
C VAL A 411 -16.86 25.41 -29.45
N ALA A 412 -17.22 25.50 -28.17
CA ALA A 412 -17.79 26.71 -27.56
C ALA A 412 -16.75 27.81 -27.22
N GLY A 413 -15.49 27.67 -27.65
CA GLY A 413 -14.42 28.66 -27.43
C GLY A 413 -13.74 28.60 -26.06
N GLY A 414 -14.00 27.56 -25.25
CA GLY A 414 -13.38 27.38 -23.94
C GLY A 414 -11.89 27.02 -24.04
N SER A 415 -11.10 27.44 -23.04
CA SER A 415 -9.69 27.03 -22.93
C SER A 415 -9.54 25.53 -22.69
N GLN A 416 -8.39 24.95 -23.06
CA GLN A 416 -8.10 23.54 -22.82
C GLN A 416 -8.19 23.15 -21.34
N ARG A 417 -7.85 24.08 -20.43
CA ARG A 417 -7.94 23.87 -18.98
C ARG A 417 -9.39 23.78 -18.50
N THR A 418 -10.25 24.69 -18.97
CA THR A 418 -11.68 24.68 -18.62
C THR A 418 -12.40 23.47 -19.21
N ALA A 419 -12.05 23.06 -20.43
CA ALA A 419 -12.57 21.83 -21.03
C ALA A 419 -12.15 20.59 -20.23
N MET A 420 -10.93 20.58 -19.68
CA MET A 420 -10.44 19.49 -18.83
C MET A 420 -11.15 19.42 -17.48
N LEU A 421 -11.34 20.58 -16.85
CA LEU A 421 -11.97 20.71 -15.53
C LEU A 421 -13.45 20.29 -15.57
N TYR A 422 -14.21 20.83 -16.53
CA TYR A 422 -15.66 20.59 -16.61
C TYR A 422 -16.05 19.36 -17.44
N GLY A 423 -15.12 18.78 -18.21
CA GLY A 423 -15.34 17.54 -18.96
C GLY A 423 -14.86 16.31 -18.18
N PRO A 424 -13.68 15.73 -18.51
CA PRO A 424 -13.22 14.47 -17.92
C PRO A 424 -13.10 14.48 -16.39
N LEU A 425 -12.55 15.55 -15.79
CA LEU A 425 -12.33 15.61 -14.34
C LEU A 425 -13.64 15.65 -13.55
N ALA A 426 -14.64 16.38 -14.04
CA ALA A 426 -15.95 16.44 -13.41
C ALA A 426 -16.59 15.06 -13.31
N GLN A 427 -16.54 14.29 -14.41
CA GLN A 427 -17.13 12.95 -14.50
C GLN A 427 -16.36 11.89 -13.69
N LEU A 428 -15.06 12.09 -13.49
CA LEU A 428 -14.18 11.15 -12.78
C LEU A 428 -14.03 11.47 -11.29
N SER A 429 -14.38 12.68 -10.86
CA SER A 429 -14.17 13.19 -9.51
C SER A 429 -14.58 12.22 -8.39
N ARG A 430 -15.79 11.64 -8.44
CA ARG A 430 -16.29 10.72 -7.40
C ARG A 430 -15.48 9.43 -7.31
N ASN A 431 -15.26 8.77 -8.45
CA ASN A 431 -14.48 7.53 -8.50
C ASN A 431 -13.02 7.79 -8.08
N TYR A 432 -12.47 8.92 -8.50
CA TYR A 432 -11.12 9.33 -8.11
C TYR A 432 -11.00 9.63 -6.61
N LEU A 433 -12.00 10.28 -6.01
CA LEU A 433 -12.05 10.52 -4.57
C LEU A 433 -12.18 9.22 -3.78
N ALA A 434 -12.98 8.25 -4.24
CA ALA A 434 -13.07 6.93 -3.62
C ALA A 434 -11.71 6.20 -3.60
N VAL A 435 -10.97 6.28 -4.72
CA VAL A 435 -9.57 5.80 -4.78
C VAL A 435 -8.69 6.60 -3.81
N GLY A 436 -8.85 7.92 -3.73
CA GLY A 436 -8.13 8.78 -2.80
C GLY A 436 -8.35 8.40 -1.33
N ALA A 437 -9.58 8.13 -0.93
CA ALA A 437 -9.92 7.70 0.43
C ALA A 437 -9.29 6.33 0.75
N GLN A 438 -9.36 5.37 -0.18
CA GLN A 438 -8.65 4.10 -0.04
C GLN A 438 -7.14 4.30 0.10
N ARG A 439 -6.56 5.27 -0.61
CA ARG A 439 -5.13 5.60 -0.49
C ARG A 439 -4.80 6.24 0.84
N SER A 440 -5.68 7.06 1.43
CA SER A 440 -5.44 7.63 2.77
C SER A 440 -5.30 6.56 3.86
N GLU A 441 -6.05 5.45 3.77
CA GLU A 441 -5.89 4.30 4.69
C GLU A 441 -4.53 3.61 4.53
N VAL A 442 -4.01 3.54 3.31
CA VAL A 442 -2.66 2.99 3.05
C VAL A 442 -1.60 3.97 3.53
N ILE A 443 -1.75 5.26 3.24
CA ILE A 443 -0.84 6.32 3.70
C ILE A 443 -0.72 6.33 5.23
N LEU A 444 -1.84 6.20 5.95
CA LEU A 444 -1.86 6.08 7.41
C LEU A 444 -1.03 4.89 7.92
N ARG A 445 -0.93 3.82 7.14
CA ARG A 445 -0.08 2.68 7.50
C ARG A 445 1.39 2.91 7.11
N ASP A 446 1.62 3.55 5.99
CA ASP A 446 2.97 3.89 5.52
C ASP A 446 3.63 4.99 6.40
N THR A 447 2.84 5.75 7.19
CA THR A 447 3.41 6.71 8.16
C THR A 447 4.26 6.03 9.23
N ALA A 448 4.01 4.76 9.56
CA ALA A 448 4.90 4.04 10.46
C ALA A 448 6.30 3.87 9.84
N VAL A 449 6.35 3.49 8.56
CA VAL A 449 7.60 3.29 7.81
C VAL A 449 8.39 4.60 7.72
N VAL A 450 7.71 5.69 7.38
CA VAL A 450 8.39 7.00 7.31
C VAL A 450 8.75 7.53 8.69
N GLY A 451 7.93 7.28 9.71
CA GLY A 451 8.24 7.68 11.08
C GLY A 451 9.52 7.01 11.61
N LEU A 452 9.71 5.72 11.32
CA LEU A 452 10.93 4.96 11.68
C LEU A 452 12.22 5.58 11.10
N VAL A 453 12.13 6.27 9.96
CA VAL A 453 13.29 6.83 9.25
C VAL A 453 13.41 8.34 9.39
N GLY A 454 12.28 9.05 9.51
CA GLY A 454 12.17 10.49 9.41
C GLY A 454 12.00 11.23 10.73
N GLY A 455 12.05 10.54 11.87
CA GLY A 455 12.10 11.21 13.17
C GLY A 455 10.78 11.76 13.69
N ALA A 456 9.63 11.22 13.25
CA ALA A 456 8.34 11.77 13.64
C ALA A 456 7.20 10.75 13.76
N GLY A 457 6.26 11.06 14.67
CA GLY A 457 5.04 10.29 14.88
C GLY A 457 5.28 8.94 15.56
N LEU A 458 4.26 8.08 15.52
CA LEU A 458 4.28 6.77 16.20
C LEU A 458 5.40 5.85 15.69
N GLY A 459 5.81 5.99 14.43
CA GLY A 459 6.89 5.19 13.86
C GLY A 459 8.25 5.46 14.52
N TRP A 460 8.55 6.71 14.86
CA TRP A 460 9.82 7.05 15.53
C TRP A 460 9.87 6.48 16.94
N GLU A 461 8.83 6.73 17.73
CA GLU A 461 8.72 6.21 19.10
C GLU A 461 8.79 4.69 19.14
N LEU A 462 8.21 4.02 18.14
CA LEU A 462 8.31 2.57 18.01
C LEU A 462 9.74 2.11 17.74
N MET A 463 10.51 2.81 16.89
CA MET A 463 11.93 2.47 16.69
C MET A 463 12.72 2.60 17.99
N GLU A 464 12.48 3.68 18.72
CA GLU A 464 13.17 3.98 19.98
C GLU A 464 12.84 2.92 21.04
N ALA A 465 11.55 2.61 21.23
CA ALA A 465 11.10 1.56 22.13
C ALA A 465 11.67 0.18 21.77
N LEU A 466 11.70 -0.17 20.48
CA LEU A 466 12.29 -1.42 19.99
C LEU A 466 13.79 -1.47 20.22
N SER A 467 14.51 -0.37 19.98
CA SER A 467 15.97 -0.27 20.19
C SER A 467 16.34 -0.31 21.67
N SER A 468 15.49 0.23 22.53
CA SER A 468 15.66 0.23 23.99
C SER A 468 15.09 -1.04 24.66
N PHE A 469 14.55 -1.98 23.89
CA PHE A 469 13.87 -3.19 24.38
C PHE A 469 12.74 -2.90 25.39
N TYR A 470 12.07 -1.76 25.25
CA TYR A 470 10.97 -1.35 26.13
C TYR A 470 9.63 -1.94 25.65
N TRP A 471 9.46 -3.25 25.87
CA TRP A 471 8.34 -4.04 25.33
C TRP A 471 6.94 -3.59 25.78
N ASP A 472 6.80 -3.05 27.00
CA ASP A 472 5.53 -2.50 27.47
C ASP A 472 5.07 -1.33 26.58
N LEU A 473 5.99 -0.42 26.25
CA LEU A 473 5.72 0.71 25.36
C LEU A 473 5.50 0.25 23.91
N VAL A 474 6.26 -0.74 23.43
CA VAL A 474 6.03 -1.34 22.10
C VAL A 474 4.60 -1.84 21.98
N ILE A 475 4.07 -2.59 22.96
CA ILE A 475 2.68 -3.06 22.94
C ILE A 475 1.69 -1.90 22.97
N ALA A 476 1.91 -0.90 23.82
CA ALA A 476 1.05 0.29 23.89
C ALA A 476 1.00 1.02 22.54
N LEU A 477 2.14 1.15 21.86
CA LEU A 477 2.23 1.77 20.52
C LEU A 477 1.52 0.93 19.46
N LEU A 478 1.69 -0.40 19.47
CA LEU A 478 1.01 -1.30 18.55
C LEU A 478 -0.52 -1.26 18.72
N ILE A 479 -1.01 -1.25 19.96
CA ILE A 479 -2.45 -1.10 20.26
C ILE A 479 -2.96 0.24 19.74
N THR A 480 -2.26 1.33 20.04
CA THR A 480 -2.63 2.68 19.60
C THR A 480 -2.66 2.77 18.07
N TYR A 481 -1.66 2.21 17.41
CA TYR A 481 -1.58 2.14 15.96
C TYR A 481 -2.73 1.33 15.35
N ALA A 482 -3.05 0.16 15.95
CA ALA A 482 -4.18 -0.66 15.53
C ALA A 482 -5.52 0.08 15.66
N VAL A 483 -5.73 0.80 16.76
CA VAL A 483 -6.94 1.61 16.99
C VAL A 483 -7.06 2.72 15.95
N ILE A 484 -6.00 3.48 15.70
CA ILE A 484 -6.01 4.59 14.72
C ILE A 484 -6.27 4.08 13.30
N THR A 485 -5.61 2.99 12.90
CA THR A 485 -5.78 2.41 11.57
C THR A 485 -7.17 1.81 11.37
N MET A 486 -7.73 1.12 12.37
CA MET A 486 -9.11 0.63 12.34
C MET A 486 -10.12 1.79 12.29
N ALA A 487 -9.90 2.87 13.03
CA ALA A 487 -10.73 4.07 12.95
C ALA A 487 -10.68 4.72 11.54
N GLY A 488 -9.49 4.79 10.94
CA GLY A 488 -9.30 5.28 9.57
C GLY A 488 -10.01 4.43 8.51
N GLU A 489 -10.01 3.12 8.66
CA GLU A 489 -10.76 2.21 7.79
C GLU A 489 -12.27 2.39 7.90
N LEU A 490 -12.81 2.50 9.12
CA LEU A 490 -14.24 2.78 9.34
C LEU A 490 -14.67 4.10 8.71
N LEU A 491 -13.82 5.13 8.81
CA LEU A 491 -14.04 6.42 8.19
C LEU A 491 -14.02 6.30 6.66
N THR A 492 -13.06 5.56 6.11
CA THR A 492 -12.95 5.31 4.66
C THR A 492 -14.18 4.57 4.12
N ASP A 493 -14.61 3.51 4.80
CA ASP A 493 -15.81 2.73 4.45
C ASP A 493 -17.09 3.59 4.48
N HIS A 494 -17.16 4.56 5.39
CA HIS A 494 -18.27 5.52 5.46
C HIS A 494 -18.26 6.46 4.25
N TRP A 495 -17.10 7.01 3.89
CA TRP A 495 -16.95 7.96 2.78
C TRP A 495 -17.23 7.29 1.43
N GLN A 496 -16.76 6.06 1.24
CA GLN A 496 -17.02 5.28 0.03
C GLN A 496 -18.52 5.01 -0.16
N ARG A 497 -19.24 4.60 0.90
CA ARG A 497 -20.69 4.40 0.85
C ARG A 497 -21.44 5.70 0.52
N ALA A 498 -21.05 6.80 1.14
CA ALA A 498 -21.67 8.11 0.89
C ALA A 498 -21.51 8.57 -0.58
N TRP A 499 -20.36 8.31 -1.20
CA TRP A 499 -20.12 8.66 -2.60
C TRP A 499 -20.74 7.68 -3.61
N ALA A 500 -20.82 6.40 -3.26
CA ALA A 500 -21.46 5.36 -4.08
C ALA A 500 -23.00 5.55 -4.16
N CYS A 501 -23.69 5.79 -3.03
CA CYS A 501 -25.14 5.98 -3.00
C CYS A 501 -25.65 7.18 -3.81
N GLN A 502 -24.80 8.16 -4.11
CA GLN A 502 -25.17 9.32 -4.92
C GLN A 502 -24.91 9.13 -6.42
N ALA A 503 -24.20 8.06 -6.83
CA ALA A 503 -23.97 7.74 -8.24
C ALA A 503 -25.18 7.04 -8.87
N ASP A 504 -25.92 6.25 -8.09
CA ASP A 504 -27.18 5.59 -8.52
C ASP A 504 -28.40 6.53 -8.51
N GLY A 505 -28.21 7.81 -8.14
CA GLY A 505 -29.23 8.85 -8.12
C GLY A 505 -29.69 9.37 -9.49
N SER A 506 -29.54 8.59 -10.57
CA SER A 506 -30.23 8.83 -11.85
C SER A 506 -31.65 8.25 -11.88
N THR A 507 -32.27 8.08 -10.71
CA THR A 507 -33.73 7.89 -10.57
C THR A 507 -34.24 8.93 -9.59
N GLY A 508 -34.80 10.01 -10.15
CA GLY A 508 -35.38 11.14 -9.45
C GLY A 508 -35.90 12.14 -10.46
#